data_AF-W0ICG9-F1
#
_entry.id   AF-W0ICG9-F1
#
_cell.length_a   1.000
_cell.length_b   1.000
_cell.length_c   1.000
_cell.angle_alpha   90.00
_cell.angle_beta   90.00
_cell.angle_gamma   90.00
#
_symmetry.space_group_name_H-M   'P 1'
#
loop_
_entity.id
_entity.type
_entity.pdbx_description
1 polymer ?
#
loop_
_entity_poly.entity_id
_entity_poly.type
_entity_poly.pdbx_seq_one_letter_code
_entity_poly.pdbx_strand_id
1 'polypeptide(L)' 'LVLGFAFFFCYVMSSGSYDYFQFVQQWPPTNCKFRKCSKPRPLQRFTIHGLW' A
#
# COMPACT_ATOMS: atom_id res chain seq x y z
N LEU A 1 -3.46 -31.44 17.13
CA LEU A 1 -3.92 -30.55 18.21
C LEU A 1 -2.99 -29.34 18.41
N VAL A 2 -1.68 -29.56 18.64
CA VAL A 2 -0.68 -28.49 18.80
C VAL A 2 -0.55 -27.57 17.57
N LEU A 3 -0.47 -28.14 16.37
CA LEU A 3 -0.43 -27.36 15.12
C LEU A 3 -1.69 -26.50 14.93
N GLY A 4 -2.88 -27.06 15.18
CA GLY A 4 -4.13 -26.33 15.08
C GLY A 4 -4.21 -25.16 16.07
N PHE A 5 -3.71 -25.35 17.29
CA PHE A 5 -3.62 -24.30 18.29
C PHE A 5 -2.62 -23.20 17.86
N ALA A 6 -1.45 -23.57 17.36
CA ALA A 6 -0.48 -22.60 16.83
C ALA A 6 -1.07 -21.78 15.67
N PHE A 7 -1.75 -22.42 14.72
CA PHE A 7 -2.41 -21.71 13.61
C PHE A 7 -3.54 -20.79 14.08
N PHE A 8 -4.33 -21.21 15.07
CA PHE A 8 -5.39 -20.38 15.66
C PHE A 8 -4.81 -19.11 16.29
N PHE A 9 -3.75 -19.22 17.10
CA PHE A 9 -3.10 -18.06 17.70
C PHE A 9 -2.43 -17.16 16.67
N CYS A 10 -1.75 -17.72 15.67
CA CYS A 10 -1.18 -16.95 14.58
C CYS A 10 -2.25 -16.15 13.82
N TYR A 11 -3.41 -16.75 13.55
CA TYR A 11 -4.52 -16.06 12.87
C TYR A 11 -5.06 -14.89 13.70
N VAL A 12 -5.37 -15.12 14.97
CA VAL A 12 -5.89 -14.08 15.87
C VAL A 12 -4.89 -12.93 16.04
N MET A 13 -3.60 -13.22 16.14
CA MET A 13 -2.57 -12.16 16.22
C MET A 13 -2.27 -11.48 14.87
N SER A 14 -2.62 -12.10 13.74
CA SER A 14 -2.41 -11.53 12.40
C SER A 14 -3.59 -10.66 11.93
N SER A 15 -4.77 -10.79 12.54
CA SER A 15 -5.91 -9.93 12.25
C SER A 15 -5.78 -8.59 12.97
N GLY A 16 -5.39 -7.55 12.24
CA GLY A 16 -5.42 -6.17 12.74
C GLY A 16 -6.84 -5.57 12.70
N SER A 17 -7.14 -4.67 13.64
CA SER A 17 -8.33 -3.82 13.61
C SER A 17 -7.91 -2.41 13.17
N TYR A 18 -8.53 -1.88 12.13
CA TYR A 18 -8.26 -0.54 11.60
C TYR A 18 -9.56 0.25 11.53
N ASP A 19 -9.53 1.53 11.90
CA ASP A 19 -10.72 2.38 11.89
C ASP A 19 -11.15 2.77 10.47
N TYR A 20 -10.18 3.03 9.58
CA TYR A 20 -10.40 3.35 8.18
C TYR A 20 -9.14 3.08 7.37
N PHE A 21 -9.31 2.98 6.05
CA PHE A 21 -8.22 2.93 5.09
C PHE A 21 -8.20 4.20 4.24
N GLN A 22 -7.00 4.67 3.92
CA GLN A 22 -6.77 5.78 3.02
C GLN A 22 -6.37 5.24 1.64
N PHE A 23 -7.22 5.50 0.64
CA PHE A 23 -6.84 5.30 -0.75
C PHE A 23 -6.01 6.50 -1.24
N VAL A 24 -4.71 6.27 -1.43
CA VAL A 24 -3.76 7.33 -1.80
C VAL A 24 -3.44 7.26 -3.28
N GLN A 25 -3.53 8.42 -3.94
CA GLN A 25 -3.13 8.60 -5.32
C GLN A 25 -1.98 9.60 -5.41
N GLN A 26 -1.11 9.40 -6.40
CA GLN A 26 0.02 10.26 -6.72
C GLN A 26 -0.22 11.00 -8.02
N TRP A 27 0.33 12.21 -8.10
CA TRP A 27 0.46 12.97 -9.34
C TRP A 27 1.87 12.77 -9.93
N PRO A 28 2.03 11.97 -11.00
CA PRO A 28 3.35 11.62 -11.53
C PRO A 28 4.22 12.82 -11.93
N PRO A 29 3.70 13.91 -12.52
CA PRO A 29 4.52 15.07 -12.87
C PRO A 29 5.20 15.74 -11.66
N THR A 30 4.50 15.87 -10.53
CA THR A 30 5.11 16.44 -9.31
C THR A 30 6.15 15.48 -8.74
N ASN A 31 5.86 14.17 -8.67
CA ASN A 31 6.81 13.20 -8.16
C ASN A 31 8.10 13.15 -9.03
N CYS A 32 7.94 13.16 -10.35
CA CYS A 32 9.06 13.16 -11.30
C CYS A 32 9.85 14.48 -11.36
N LYS A 33 9.32 15.57 -10.80
CA LYS A 33 10.11 16.81 -10.61
C LYS A 33 11.13 16.64 -9.48
N PHE A 34 10.76 15.92 -8.42
CA PHE A 34 11.62 15.73 -7.23
C PHE A 34 12.44 14.45 -7.28
N ARG A 35 12.03 13.45 -8.08
CA ARG A 35 12.74 12.19 -8.29
C ARG A 35 13.06 12.01 -9.77
N LYS A 36 14.27 11.57 -10.11
CA LYS A 36 14.60 11.20 -11.50
C LYS A 36 13.72 10.02 -11.93
N CYS A 37 12.74 10.31 -12.77
CA CYS A 37 11.93 9.30 -13.42
C CYS A 37 12.62 8.81 -14.70
N SER A 38 12.50 7.52 -14.99
CA SER A 38 13.08 6.87 -16.17
C SER A 38 12.33 7.18 -17.47
N LYS A 39 11.07 7.65 -17.38
CA LYS A 39 10.25 7.98 -18.56
C LYS A 39 10.39 9.47 -18.91
N PRO A 40 10.63 9.81 -20.19
CA PRO A 40 10.82 11.20 -20.62
C PRO A 40 9.55 12.06 -20.49
N ARG A 41 8.36 11.45 -20.44
CA ARG A 41 7.10 12.15 -20.18
C ARG A 41 6.34 11.47 -19.03
N PRO A 42 6.08 12.18 -17.93
CA PRO A 42 5.27 11.65 -16.84
C PRO A 42 3.80 11.56 -17.24
N LEU A 43 3.13 10.52 -16.73
CA LEU A 43 1.70 10.26 -16.97
C LEU A 43 0.85 11.44 -16.45
N GLN A 44 -0.09 11.93 -17.26
CA GLN A 44 -1.00 13.04 -16.91
C GLN A 44 -2.32 12.53 -16.30
N ARG A 45 -2.20 11.60 -15.36
CA ARG A 45 -3.33 11.02 -14.62
C ARG A 45 -2.85 10.61 -13.24
N PHE A 46 -3.75 10.64 -12.28
CA PHE A 46 -3.46 10.10 -10.97
C PHE A 46 -3.13 8.61 -11.07
N THR A 47 -2.13 8.18 -10.31
CA THR A 47 -1.71 6.78 -10.20
C THR A 47 -1.86 6.32 -8.77
N ILE A 48 -2.22 5.05 -8.56
CA ILE A 48 -2.37 4.49 -7.23
C ILE A 48 -1.01 4.49 -6.53
N HIS A 49 -0.95 5.10 -5.34
CA HIS A 49 0.22 5.03 -4.48
C HIS A 49 0.13 3.86 -3.52
N GLY A 50 -1.03 3.69 -2.90
CA GLY A 50 -1.28 2.64 -1.94
C GLY A 50 -2.65 2.76 -1.32
N LEU A 51 -3.03 1.69 -0.63
CA LEU A 51 -4.13 1.67 0.32
C LEU A 51 -3.45 1.50 1.69
N TRP A 52 -3.57 2.50 2.54
CA TRP A 52 -2.99 2.50 3.89
C TRP A 52 -4.07 2.28 4.91
#